data_AF-A0A4R7CY79-F1
#
_entry.id   AF-A0A4R7CY79-F1
#
_cell.length_a   1.000
_cell.length_b   1.000
_cell.length_c   1.000
_cell.angle_alpha   90.00
_cell.angle_beta   90.00
_cell.angle_gamma   90.00
#
_symmetry.space_group_name_H-M   'P 1'
#
loop_
_entity.id
_entity.type
_entity.pdbx_description
1 polymer ?
#
loop_
_entity_poly.entity_id
_entity_poly.type
_entity_poly.pdbx_seq_one_letter_code
_entity_poly.pdbx_strand_id
1 'polypeptide(L)'
;MEKSSMLEQILYALLGGHQLNLTSSNPNLNNIEKIGLVLLNNTRNTIESLIQKEQNSDNSFQFHYSKNLLELTIMTLADEEFEQSNISSFLETRGLKEALVLSIATPKVDLSKQTATESKIDNLINHIYIKNDRSFTKQFIEAIQEADEIIEIFVIEKCYEKLIDFHPVPNTKMNMQLLTSTIKKYNYRIELKIKRQFFIWAFLILFILGGVITYLIPTYWSQYDFGILTTITNYLFPILTFLLVLYFFLFHKIEDKFSIITNYIEKRKRKINKKYGIDLEQIEEIEKLK
;
A
#
# COMPACT_ATOMS: atom_id res chain seq x y z
N MET A 1 4.87 22.98 13.29
CA MET A 1 4.49 23.56 11.98
C MET A 1 4.48 25.09 11.98
N GLU A 2 4.13 25.79 13.07
CA GLU A 2 3.97 27.27 13.09
C GLU A 2 5.27 28.13 12.97
N LYS A 3 6.45 27.55 12.68
CA LYS A 3 7.71 28.30 12.53
C LYS A 3 8.47 28.06 11.23
N SER A 4 7.97 27.22 10.33
CA SER A 4 8.72 26.78 9.15
C SER A 4 8.38 27.60 7.92
N SER A 5 9.38 27.88 7.10
CA SER A 5 9.22 28.71 5.91
C SER A 5 8.25 28.07 4.91
N MET A 6 7.60 28.89 4.07
CA MET A 6 6.68 28.40 3.05
C MET A 6 7.39 27.45 2.08
N LEU A 7 8.63 27.76 1.72
CA LEU A 7 9.49 26.93 0.88
C LEU A 7 9.74 25.53 1.48
N GLU A 8 10.03 25.42 2.78
CA GLU A 8 10.18 24.12 3.45
C GLU A 8 8.90 23.30 3.45
N GLN A 9 7.74 23.94 3.66
CA GLN A 9 6.45 23.25 3.64
C GLN A 9 6.11 22.72 2.24
N ILE A 10 6.37 23.51 1.20
CA ILE A 10 6.22 23.10 -0.20
C ILE A 10 7.13 21.92 -0.51
N LEU A 11 8.41 22.02 -0.12
CA LEU A 11 9.38 20.96 -0.39
C LEU A 11 9.02 19.66 0.32
N TYR A 12 8.62 19.74 1.60
CA TYR A 12 8.17 18.57 2.36
C TYR A 12 6.98 17.87 1.69
N ALA A 13 6.01 18.64 1.18
CA ALA A 13 4.87 18.09 0.44
C ALA A 13 5.29 17.42 -0.88
N LEU A 14 6.20 18.07 -1.64
CA LEU A 14 6.70 17.55 -2.90
C LEU A 14 7.48 16.24 -2.72
N LEU A 15 8.39 16.20 -1.76
CA LEU A 15 9.24 15.02 -1.50
C LEU A 15 8.48 13.90 -0.76
N GLY A 16 7.50 14.25 0.08
CA GLY A 16 6.66 13.30 0.82
C GLY A 16 5.47 12.74 0.03
N GLY A 17 5.17 13.29 -1.15
CA GLY A 17 4.00 12.87 -1.95
C GLY A 17 2.66 13.25 -1.32
N HIS A 18 2.62 14.25 -0.44
CA HIS A 18 1.41 14.69 0.25
C HIS A 18 0.78 15.87 -0.49
N GLN A 19 -0.53 15.78 -0.77
CA GLN A 19 -1.31 16.94 -1.17
C GLN A 19 -1.58 17.80 0.06
N LEU A 20 -0.77 18.82 0.29
CA LEU A 20 -1.16 19.88 1.23
C LEU A 20 -2.13 20.82 0.52
N ASN A 21 -3.26 21.12 1.17
CA ASN A 21 -4.10 22.28 0.84
C ASN A 21 -3.37 23.57 1.24
N LEU A 22 -2.21 23.84 0.62
CA LEU A 22 -1.52 25.12 0.69
C LEU A 22 -2.32 26.08 -0.19
N THR A 23 -3.26 26.79 0.44
CA THR A 23 -4.03 27.81 -0.26
C THR A 23 -3.09 28.93 -0.68
N SER A 24 -3.04 29.21 -1.98
CA SER A 24 -2.21 30.21 -2.65
C SER A 24 -2.56 31.67 -2.30
N SER A 25 -3.22 31.92 -1.17
CA SER A 25 -3.72 33.24 -0.79
C SER A 25 -2.64 34.21 -0.32
N ASN A 26 -1.35 33.84 -0.37
CA ASN A 26 -0.25 34.72 -0.01
C ASN A 26 0.28 35.45 -1.26
N PRO A 27 0.06 36.77 -1.42
CA PRO A 27 0.45 37.50 -2.63
C PRO A 27 1.96 37.73 -2.77
N ASN A 28 2.75 37.45 -1.72
CA ASN A 28 4.19 37.76 -1.66
C ASN A 28 5.10 36.53 -1.80
N LEU A 29 4.67 35.52 -2.57
CA LEU A 29 5.51 34.35 -2.82
C LEU A 29 6.70 34.70 -3.72
N ASN A 30 7.87 34.17 -3.37
CA ASN A 30 9.04 34.25 -4.24
C ASN A 30 8.82 33.36 -5.49
N ASN A 31 9.67 33.52 -6.50
CA ASN A 31 9.48 32.84 -7.78
C ASN A 31 9.63 31.31 -7.68
N ILE A 32 10.52 30.82 -6.81
CA ILE A 32 10.73 29.39 -6.58
C ILE A 32 9.54 28.76 -5.84
N GLU A 33 8.95 29.45 -4.88
CA GLU A 33 7.73 29.05 -4.16
C GLU A 33 6.55 28.94 -5.13
N LYS A 34 6.42 29.87 -6.08
CA LYS A 34 5.41 29.78 -7.15
C LYS A 34 5.62 28.53 -8.00
N ILE A 35 6.86 28.26 -8.43
CA ILE A 35 7.20 27.03 -9.19
C ILE A 35 6.83 25.79 -8.37
N GLY A 36 7.19 25.74 -7.09
CA GLY A 36 6.88 24.63 -6.19
C GLY A 36 5.38 24.40 -6.00
N LEU A 37 4.56 25.45 -5.88
CA LEU A 37 3.10 25.32 -5.82
C LEU A 37 2.50 24.82 -7.14
N VAL A 38 3.05 25.20 -8.28
CA VAL A 38 2.60 24.69 -9.59
C VAL A 38 2.98 23.20 -9.72
N LEU A 39 4.17 22.80 -9.25
CA LEU A 39 4.58 21.38 -9.20
C LEU A 39 3.60 20.53 -8.39
N LEU A 40 3.12 21.01 -7.24
CA LEU A 40 2.13 20.30 -6.42
C LEU A 40 0.79 20.10 -7.16
N ASN A 41 0.41 21.01 -8.04
CA ASN A 41 -0.81 20.94 -8.86
C ASN A 41 -0.62 20.14 -10.16
N ASN A 42 0.58 19.59 -10.40
CA ASN A 42 0.91 18.66 -11.48
C ASN A 42 0.67 19.20 -12.91
N THR A 43 0.82 20.51 -13.11
CA THR A 43 0.68 21.19 -14.42
C THR A 43 2.04 21.42 -15.09
N ARG A 44 2.72 20.33 -15.48
CA ARG A 44 4.10 20.37 -16.05
C ARG A 44 4.28 21.35 -17.23
N ASN A 45 3.34 21.43 -18.16
CA ASN A 45 3.42 22.36 -19.30
C ASN A 45 3.43 23.85 -18.87
N THR A 46 2.88 24.17 -17.70
CA THR A 46 2.92 25.53 -17.16
C THR A 46 4.27 25.84 -16.53
N ILE A 47 4.98 24.83 -16.04
CA ILE A 47 6.24 24.95 -15.29
C ILE A 47 7.38 25.37 -16.21
N GLU A 48 7.57 24.71 -17.36
CA GLU A 48 8.60 25.08 -18.34
C GLU A 48 8.45 26.55 -18.77
N SER A 49 7.22 26.97 -19.09
CA SER A 49 6.95 28.36 -19.49
C SER A 49 7.23 29.37 -18.38
N LEU A 50 7.02 28.97 -17.12
CA LEU A 50 7.23 29.82 -15.95
C LEU A 50 8.72 29.92 -15.61
N ILE A 51 9.45 28.81 -15.63
CA ILE A 51 10.91 28.79 -15.46
C ILE A 51 11.58 29.65 -16.52
N GLN A 52 11.23 29.45 -17.79
CA GLN A 52 11.84 30.19 -18.88
C GLN A 52 11.52 31.69 -18.82
N LYS A 53 10.31 32.06 -18.38
CA LYS A 53 9.95 33.45 -18.11
C LYS A 53 10.81 34.05 -17.00
N GLU A 54 10.97 33.36 -15.89
CA GLU A 54 11.74 33.87 -14.75
C GLU A 54 13.25 33.95 -15.07
N GLN A 55 13.82 32.95 -15.75
CA GLN A 55 15.22 32.97 -16.23
C GLN A 55 15.49 34.12 -17.21
N ASN A 56 14.55 34.40 -18.13
CA ASN A 56 14.67 35.53 -19.06
C ASN A 56 14.51 36.89 -18.39
N SER A 57 13.86 36.95 -17.22
CA SER A 57 13.61 38.19 -16.50
C SER A 57 14.78 38.62 -15.60
N ASP A 58 15.58 37.67 -15.13
CA ASP A 58 16.72 37.91 -14.26
C ASP A 58 17.88 36.94 -14.56
N ASN A 59 18.93 37.47 -15.18
CA ASN A 59 20.15 36.72 -15.49
C ASN A 59 20.92 36.23 -14.24
N SER A 60 20.64 36.79 -13.06
CA SER A 60 21.23 36.35 -11.79
C SER A 60 20.39 35.32 -11.03
N PHE A 61 19.18 35.02 -11.51
CA PHE A 61 18.25 34.08 -10.87
C PHE A 61 18.92 32.74 -10.53
N GLN A 62 19.66 32.17 -11.48
CA GLN A 62 20.39 30.91 -11.32
C GLN A 62 21.48 30.95 -10.24
N PHE A 63 22.20 32.07 -10.10
CA PHE A 63 23.28 32.21 -9.12
C PHE A 63 22.77 32.25 -7.68
N HIS A 64 21.51 32.66 -7.48
CA HIS A 64 20.91 32.75 -6.16
C HIS A 64 20.37 31.40 -5.68
N TYR A 65 19.59 30.69 -6.49
CA TYR A 65 18.96 29.45 -6.03
C TYR A 65 19.91 28.25 -5.98
N SER A 66 20.90 28.20 -6.86
CA SER A 66 21.86 27.08 -6.92
C SER A 66 22.72 26.92 -5.66
N LYS A 67 22.73 27.92 -4.76
CA LYS A 67 23.44 27.89 -3.48
C LYS A 67 22.56 27.52 -2.29
N ASN A 68 21.24 27.41 -2.50
CA ASN A 68 20.27 27.07 -1.48
C ASN A 68 19.72 25.66 -1.74
N LEU A 69 19.84 24.76 -0.77
CA LEU A 69 19.38 23.37 -0.93
C LEU A 69 17.90 23.30 -1.34
N LEU A 70 17.04 24.04 -0.65
CA LEU A 70 15.60 23.95 -0.83
C LEU A 70 15.18 24.43 -2.22
N GLU A 71 15.74 25.56 -2.64
CA GLU A 71 15.42 26.15 -3.93
C GLU A 71 15.98 25.30 -5.09
N LEU A 72 17.22 24.83 -4.98
CA LEU A 72 17.82 23.92 -5.94
C LEU A 72 17.03 22.61 -6.04
N THR A 73 16.51 22.08 -4.93
CA THR A 73 15.71 20.85 -4.95
C THR A 73 14.38 21.05 -5.69
N ILE A 74 13.71 22.19 -5.50
CA ILE A 74 12.48 22.51 -6.25
C ILE A 74 12.77 22.65 -7.73
N MET A 75 13.86 23.33 -8.09
CA MET A 75 14.26 23.47 -9.50
C MET A 75 14.63 22.12 -10.12
N THR A 76 15.29 21.24 -9.36
CA THR A 76 15.63 19.89 -9.81
C THR A 76 14.38 19.03 -10.08
N LEU A 77 13.34 19.16 -9.23
CA LEU A 77 12.05 18.50 -9.47
C LEU A 77 11.32 19.06 -10.69
N ALA A 78 11.60 20.31 -11.06
CA ALA A 78 10.97 20.99 -12.17
C ALA A 78 11.63 20.65 -13.51
N ASP A 79 12.98 20.68 -13.56
CA ASP A 79 13.79 20.33 -14.73
C ASP A 79 15.12 19.70 -14.28
N GLU A 80 15.10 18.38 -14.13
CA GLU A 80 16.27 17.62 -13.70
C GLU A 80 17.44 17.74 -14.68
N GLU A 81 17.19 17.78 -15.99
CA GLU A 81 18.26 17.75 -17.01
C GLU A 81 19.04 19.05 -17.02
N PHE A 82 18.34 20.17 -16.91
CA PHE A 82 18.95 21.49 -16.85
C PHE A 82 19.80 21.67 -15.59
N GLU A 83 19.35 21.16 -14.44
CA GLU A 83 19.97 21.42 -13.14
C GLU A 83 21.22 20.58 -12.84
N GLN A 84 21.60 19.64 -13.70
CA GLN A 84 22.70 18.70 -13.43
C GLN A 84 24.03 19.38 -13.07
N SER A 85 24.39 20.48 -13.76
CA SER A 85 25.63 21.21 -13.46
C SER A 85 25.55 21.95 -12.12
N ASN A 86 24.39 22.49 -11.78
CA ASN A 86 24.17 23.21 -10.52
C ASN A 86 24.19 22.23 -9.34
N ILE A 87 23.57 21.06 -9.49
CA ILE A 87 23.62 19.96 -8.50
C ILE A 87 25.07 19.53 -8.27
N SER A 88 25.83 19.29 -9.34
CA SER A 88 27.23 18.86 -9.23
C SER A 88 28.07 19.91 -8.49
N SER A 89 27.98 21.17 -8.90
CA SER A 89 28.72 22.27 -8.26
C SER A 89 28.29 22.51 -6.81
N PHE A 90 26.99 22.38 -6.51
CA PHE A 90 26.48 22.52 -5.14
C PHE A 90 27.05 21.41 -4.25
N LEU A 91 27.05 20.16 -4.71
CA LEU A 91 27.49 19.02 -3.91
C LEU A 91 29.01 18.95 -3.69
N GLU A 92 29.84 19.61 -4.51
CA GLU A 92 31.30 19.66 -4.31
C GLU A 92 31.74 20.16 -2.93
N THR A 93 30.89 20.95 -2.27
CA THR A 93 31.20 21.60 -0.99
C THR A 93 30.21 21.27 0.12
N ARG A 94 29.32 20.29 -0.10
CA ARG A 94 28.20 19.99 0.81
C ARG A 94 28.27 18.57 1.37
N GLY A 95 27.53 18.33 2.45
CA GLY A 95 27.52 17.08 3.18
C GLY A 95 26.60 16.03 2.55
N LEU A 96 26.48 14.91 3.26
CA LEU A 96 25.57 13.82 2.89
C LEU A 96 24.11 14.21 3.05
N LYS A 97 23.77 15.11 3.97
CA LYS A 97 22.41 15.64 4.16
C LYS A 97 21.88 16.24 2.87
N GLU A 98 22.61 17.19 2.30
CA GLU A 98 22.24 17.87 1.06
C GLU A 98 22.13 16.88 -0.11
N ALA A 99 23.10 15.96 -0.21
CA ALA A 99 23.10 14.94 -1.24
C ALA A 99 21.91 13.99 -1.13
N LEU A 100 21.49 13.62 0.09
CA LEU A 100 20.33 12.76 0.30
C LEU A 100 19.05 13.45 -0.13
N VAL A 101 18.85 14.71 0.27
CA VAL A 101 17.66 15.48 -0.14
C VAL A 101 17.57 15.56 -1.66
N LEU A 102 18.68 15.89 -2.35
CA LEU A 102 18.71 15.95 -3.81
C LEU A 102 18.54 14.57 -4.47
N SER A 103 19.02 13.48 -3.87
CA SER A 103 18.82 12.13 -4.38
C SER A 103 17.37 11.65 -4.37
N ILE A 104 16.53 12.26 -3.54
CA ILE A 104 15.08 12.01 -3.54
C ILE A 104 14.41 12.74 -4.71
N ALA A 105 14.94 13.90 -5.11
CA ALA A 105 14.44 14.65 -6.26
C ALA A 105 14.92 14.08 -7.61
N THR A 106 16.12 13.50 -7.66
CA THR A 106 16.69 12.91 -8.89
C THR A 106 17.48 11.63 -8.58
N PRO A 107 17.31 10.56 -9.38
CA PRO A 107 18.09 9.34 -9.24
C PRO A 107 19.56 9.48 -9.69
N LYS A 108 19.95 10.62 -10.29
CA LYS A 108 21.32 10.84 -10.80
C LYS A 108 22.32 11.22 -9.71
N VAL A 109 21.85 11.59 -8.52
CA VAL A 109 22.71 11.90 -7.38
C VAL A 109 23.16 10.61 -6.69
N ASP A 110 24.46 10.36 -6.74
CA ASP A 110 25.09 9.22 -6.08
C ASP A 110 25.68 9.64 -4.72
N LEU A 111 25.05 9.17 -3.65
CA LEU A 111 25.47 9.41 -2.27
C LEU A 111 26.88 8.90 -1.97
N SER A 112 27.32 7.83 -2.64
CA SER A 112 28.61 7.20 -2.35
C SER A 112 29.81 8.04 -2.78
N LYS A 113 29.58 9.02 -3.67
CA LYS A 113 30.61 9.96 -4.15
C LYS A 113 30.87 11.11 -3.18
N GLN A 114 30.03 11.26 -2.16
CA GLN A 114 30.16 12.32 -1.18
C GLN A 114 31.02 11.87 -0.01
N THR A 115 32.09 12.62 0.26
CA THR A 115 33.08 12.29 1.29
C THR A 115 32.96 13.15 2.55
N ALA A 116 32.18 14.23 2.51
CA ALA A 116 32.00 15.12 3.64
C ALA A 116 31.00 14.54 4.65
N THR A 117 31.51 14.11 5.80
CA THR A 117 30.72 13.71 6.98
C THR A 117 31.05 14.64 8.13
N GLU A 118 30.36 15.79 8.21
CA GLU A 118 30.66 16.82 9.21
C GLU A 118 29.65 16.78 10.37
N SER A 119 28.36 16.57 10.07
CA SER A 119 27.28 16.57 11.08
C SER A 119 26.95 15.17 11.62
N LYS A 120 26.22 15.08 12.75
CA LYS A 120 25.72 13.78 13.26
C LYS A 120 24.64 13.23 12.34
N ILE A 121 23.90 14.09 11.64
CA ILE A 121 22.98 13.71 10.56
C ILE A 121 23.74 13.05 9.40
N ASP A 122 24.84 13.64 8.92
CA ASP A 122 25.68 13.03 7.88
C ASP A 122 26.24 11.67 8.33
N ASN A 123 26.64 11.58 9.60
CA ASN A 123 27.09 10.32 10.18
C ASN A 123 25.99 9.26 10.17
N LEU A 124 24.74 9.62 10.49
CA LEU A 124 23.60 8.72 10.38
C LEU A 124 23.40 8.24 8.93
N ILE A 125 23.42 9.15 7.95
CA ILE A 125 23.27 8.82 6.53
C ILE A 125 24.38 7.87 6.08
N ASN A 126 25.63 8.16 6.44
CA ASN A 126 26.77 7.31 6.11
C ASN A 126 26.60 5.89 6.68
N HIS A 127 26.12 5.76 7.92
CA HIS A 127 25.89 4.44 8.51
C HIS A 127 24.76 3.67 7.80
N ILE A 128 23.66 4.34 7.45
CA ILE A 128 22.48 3.68 6.88
C ILE A 128 22.60 3.44 5.37
N TYR A 129 22.99 4.45 4.58
CA TYR A 129 22.94 4.41 3.12
C TYR A 129 24.24 3.93 2.47
N ILE A 130 25.39 4.12 3.13
CA ILE A 130 26.71 3.79 2.56
C ILE A 130 27.28 2.52 3.20
N LYS A 131 27.40 2.51 4.53
CA LYS A 131 28.01 1.39 5.28
C LYS A 131 27.05 0.23 5.53
N ASN A 132 25.74 0.48 5.48
CA ASN A 132 24.70 -0.48 5.87
C ASN A 132 24.95 -1.11 7.26
N ASP A 133 25.42 -0.29 8.21
CA ASP A 133 25.73 -0.72 9.58
C ASP A 133 24.45 -0.90 10.41
N ARG A 134 24.43 -1.97 11.20
CA ARG A 134 23.30 -2.39 12.05
C ARG A 134 23.32 -1.76 13.44
N SER A 135 24.40 -1.08 13.80
CA SER A 135 24.49 -0.32 15.06
C SER A 135 24.12 1.15 14.82
N PHE A 136 22.83 1.45 14.87
CA PHE A 136 22.28 2.76 14.47
C PHE A 136 21.61 3.55 15.62
N THR A 137 21.25 2.89 16.73
CA THR A 137 20.44 3.51 17.80
C THR A 137 21.10 4.77 18.36
N LYS A 138 22.43 4.73 18.54
CA LYS A 138 23.19 5.87 19.05
C LYS A 138 23.17 7.04 18.06
N GLN A 139 23.40 6.76 16.78
CA GLN A 139 23.44 7.73 15.70
C GLN A 139 22.08 8.38 15.47
N PHE A 140 20.97 7.64 15.61
CA PHE A 140 19.63 8.20 15.57
C PHE A 140 19.36 9.18 16.71
N ILE A 141 19.73 8.82 17.95
CA ILE A 141 19.56 9.71 19.11
C ILE A 141 20.38 10.99 18.91
N GLU A 142 21.63 10.84 18.46
CA GLU A 142 22.53 11.95 18.20
C GLU A 142 22.02 12.88 17.10
N ALA A 143 21.49 12.33 15.99
CA ALA A 143 20.90 13.10 14.90
C ALA A 143 19.60 13.82 15.32
N ILE A 144 18.71 13.16 16.08
CA ILE A 144 17.48 13.78 16.60
C ILE A 144 17.79 14.95 17.55
N GLN A 145 18.87 14.84 18.33
CA GLN A 145 19.31 15.92 19.23
C GLN A 145 19.93 17.11 18.50
N GLU A 146 20.43 16.92 17.28
CA GLU A 146 20.99 17.98 16.45
C GLU A 146 19.95 18.62 15.52
N ALA A 147 18.88 17.89 15.18
CA ALA A 147 17.88 18.35 14.23
C ALA A 147 17.12 19.57 14.75
N ASP A 148 17.35 20.71 14.11
CA ASP A 148 16.69 21.98 14.40
C ASP A 148 15.72 22.38 13.28
N GLU A 149 15.90 21.84 12.06
CA GLU A 149 15.11 22.19 10.88
C GLU A 149 14.18 21.04 10.42
N ILE A 150 13.09 21.38 9.72
CA ILE A 150 12.16 20.35 9.18
C ILE A 150 12.87 19.42 8.20
N ILE A 151 13.77 19.97 7.37
CA ILE A 151 14.49 19.17 6.38
C ILE A 151 15.38 18.11 7.02
N GLU A 152 15.91 18.39 8.21
CA GLU A 152 16.73 17.46 9.00
C GLU A 152 15.88 16.33 9.59
N ILE A 153 14.69 16.68 10.11
CA ILE A 153 13.71 15.68 10.56
C ILE A 153 13.29 14.77 9.40
N PHE A 154 13.04 15.34 8.22
CA PHE A 154 12.72 14.58 7.01
C PHE A 154 13.85 13.62 6.60
N VAL A 155 15.11 14.07 6.66
CA VAL A 155 16.28 13.21 6.41
C VAL A 155 16.37 12.06 7.41
N ILE A 156 16.12 12.32 8.70
CA ILE A 156 16.10 11.27 9.73
C ILE A 156 14.95 10.26 9.47
N GLU A 157 13.78 10.74 9.08
CA GLU A 157 12.64 9.90 8.68
C GLU A 157 13.02 8.98 7.51
N LYS A 158 13.68 9.51 6.47
CA LYS A 158 14.16 8.71 5.33
C LYS A 158 15.25 7.72 5.70
N CYS A 159 16.12 8.05 6.64
CA CYS A 159 17.04 7.08 7.23
C CYS A 159 16.30 5.96 7.97
N TYR A 160 15.21 6.28 8.67
CA TYR A 160 14.41 5.29 9.40
C TYR A 160 13.62 4.36 8.47
N GLU A 161 12.99 4.90 7.43
CA GLU A 161 12.35 4.10 6.37
C GLU A 161 13.34 3.12 5.75
N LYS A 162 14.51 3.61 5.35
CA LYS A 162 15.56 2.77 4.77
C LYS A 162 16.05 1.69 5.74
N LEU A 163 16.08 2.02 7.03
CA LEU A 163 16.42 1.07 8.08
C LEU A 163 15.38 -0.03 8.22
N ILE A 164 14.09 0.28 8.08
CA ILE A 164 13.01 -0.72 8.08
C ILE A 164 13.20 -1.72 6.92
N ASP A 165 13.75 -1.29 5.78
CA ASP A 165 14.05 -2.19 4.67
C ASP A 165 15.16 -3.20 5.03
N PHE A 166 16.18 -2.77 5.78
CA PHE A 166 17.29 -3.62 6.25
C PHE A 166 16.94 -4.48 7.47
N HIS A 167 16.12 -3.92 8.36
CA HIS A 167 15.58 -4.55 9.55
C HIS A 167 14.05 -4.53 9.43
N PRO A 168 13.45 -5.40 8.60
CA PRO A 168 12.02 -5.62 8.67
C PRO A 168 11.78 -6.09 10.09
N VAL A 169 11.22 -5.23 10.94
CA VAL A 169 11.00 -5.50 12.36
C VAL A 169 10.50 -6.94 12.43
N PRO A 170 11.26 -7.89 13.00
CA PRO A 170 10.94 -9.31 12.91
C PRO A 170 9.52 -9.55 13.42
N ASN A 171 9.14 -8.78 14.44
CA ASN A 171 7.78 -8.75 14.94
C ASN A 171 6.77 -8.23 13.94
N THR A 172 6.98 -7.19 13.13
CA THR A 172 5.91 -6.72 12.23
C THR A 172 5.72 -7.64 11.03
N LYS A 173 6.78 -8.19 10.44
CA LYS A 173 6.65 -9.17 9.32
C LYS A 173 6.15 -10.53 9.82
N MET A 174 6.64 -11.02 10.97
CA MET A 174 6.18 -12.26 11.59
C MET A 174 4.78 -12.11 12.19
N ASN A 175 4.45 -10.98 12.83
CA ASN A 175 3.09 -10.69 13.31
C ASN A 175 2.15 -10.45 12.15
N MET A 176 2.58 -9.87 11.02
CA MET A 176 1.76 -9.76 9.82
C MET A 176 1.56 -11.15 9.21
N GLN A 177 2.58 -11.99 9.09
CA GLN A 177 2.42 -13.38 8.63
C GLN A 177 1.53 -14.20 9.58
N LEU A 178 1.65 -13.99 10.89
CA LEU A 178 0.85 -14.64 11.94
C LEU A 178 -0.59 -14.11 11.94
N LEU A 179 -0.79 -12.81 11.71
CA LEU A 179 -2.08 -12.17 11.54
C LEU A 179 -2.75 -12.64 10.25
N THR A 180 -2.05 -12.62 9.11
CA THR A 180 -2.52 -13.13 7.82
C THR A 180 -2.86 -14.62 7.90
N SER A 181 -2.02 -15.45 8.52
CA SER A 181 -2.32 -16.88 8.71
C SER A 181 -3.49 -17.11 9.68
N THR A 182 -3.64 -16.27 10.71
CA THR A 182 -4.79 -16.30 11.63
C THR A 182 -6.08 -15.86 10.94
N ILE A 183 -6.02 -14.82 10.10
CA ILE A 183 -7.14 -14.35 9.27
C ILE A 183 -7.50 -15.43 8.24
N LYS A 184 -6.54 -16.08 7.58
CA LYS A 184 -6.78 -17.21 6.68
C LYS A 184 -7.45 -18.38 7.42
N LYS A 185 -6.96 -18.74 8.60
CA LYS A 185 -7.56 -19.79 9.44
C LYS A 185 -8.97 -19.43 9.94
N TYR A 186 -9.21 -18.15 10.26
CA TYR A 186 -10.52 -17.64 10.64
C TYR A 186 -11.51 -17.67 9.46
N ASN A 187 -11.08 -17.18 8.30
CA ASN A 187 -11.85 -17.21 7.05
C ASN A 187 -12.20 -18.65 6.65
N TYR A 188 -11.25 -19.57 6.76
CA TYR A 188 -11.49 -21.00 6.51
C TYR A 188 -12.54 -21.59 7.46
N ARG A 189 -12.52 -21.21 8.74
CA ARG A 189 -13.56 -21.62 9.70
C ARG A 189 -14.92 -21.04 9.37
N ILE A 190 -14.99 -19.78 8.92
CA ILE A 190 -16.24 -19.16 8.46
C ILE A 190 -16.76 -19.90 7.22
N GLU A 191 -15.90 -20.14 6.24
CA GLU A 191 -16.25 -20.86 5.02
C GLU A 191 -16.80 -22.25 5.34
N LEU A 192 -16.14 -22.99 6.23
CA LEU A 192 -16.62 -24.29 6.71
C LEU A 192 -17.99 -24.21 7.38
N LYS A 193 -18.24 -23.18 8.20
CA LYS A 193 -19.56 -22.97 8.82
C LYS A 193 -20.64 -22.69 7.77
N ILE A 194 -20.34 -21.86 6.78
CA ILE A 194 -21.26 -21.54 5.68
C ILE A 194 -21.55 -22.79 4.84
N LYS A 195 -20.51 -23.54 4.46
CA LYS A 195 -20.64 -24.81 3.73
C LYS A 195 -21.52 -25.78 4.52
N ARG A 196 -21.21 -26.04 5.79
CA ARG A 196 -22.01 -26.93 6.66
C ARG A 196 -23.48 -26.50 6.72
N GLN A 197 -23.75 -25.21 6.87
CA GLN A 197 -25.12 -24.71 6.94
C GLN A 197 -25.87 -24.94 5.62
N PHE A 198 -25.24 -24.69 4.48
CA PHE A 198 -25.82 -24.99 3.16
C PHE A 198 -26.14 -26.48 3.00
N PHE A 199 -25.22 -27.36 3.39
CA PHE A 199 -25.43 -28.80 3.34
C PHE A 199 -26.54 -29.28 4.26
N ILE A 200 -26.66 -28.73 5.48
CA ILE A 200 -27.78 -29.02 6.38
C ILE A 200 -29.10 -28.66 5.70
N TRP A 201 -29.20 -27.49 5.09
CA TRP A 201 -30.41 -27.08 4.35
C TRP A 201 -30.72 -28.01 3.18
N ALA A 202 -29.71 -28.39 2.39
CA ALA A 202 -29.89 -29.33 1.29
C ALA A 202 -30.39 -30.70 1.78
N PHE A 203 -29.83 -31.19 2.90
CA PHE A 203 -30.26 -32.45 3.51
C PHE A 203 -31.69 -32.37 4.05
N LEU A 204 -32.06 -31.25 4.68
CA LEU A 204 -33.41 -31.02 5.21
C LEU A 204 -34.44 -30.99 4.08
N ILE A 205 -34.13 -30.33 2.96
CA ILE A 205 -34.97 -30.31 1.76
C ILE A 205 -35.13 -31.72 1.18
N LEU A 206 -34.03 -32.48 1.06
CA LEU A 206 -34.07 -33.86 0.58
C LEU A 206 -34.90 -34.75 1.51
N PHE A 207 -34.76 -34.60 2.82
CA PHE A 207 -35.51 -35.37 3.80
C PHE A 207 -37.02 -35.08 3.72
N ILE A 208 -37.40 -33.80 3.61
CA ILE A 208 -38.81 -33.40 3.41
C ILE A 208 -39.33 -33.99 2.10
N LEU A 209 -38.61 -33.85 1.00
CA LEU A 209 -38.99 -34.42 -0.30
C LEU A 209 -39.14 -35.95 -0.22
N GLY A 210 -38.19 -36.65 0.39
CA GLY A 210 -38.26 -38.09 0.61
C GLY A 210 -39.46 -38.50 1.45
N GLY A 211 -39.76 -37.76 2.51
CA GLY A 211 -40.94 -37.98 3.34
C GLY A 211 -42.26 -37.75 2.60
N VAL A 212 -42.35 -36.67 1.81
CA VAL A 212 -43.52 -36.38 0.96
C VAL A 212 -43.72 -37.49 -0.07
N ILE A 213 -42.66 -37.93 -0.74
CA ILE A 213 -42.71 -39.04 -1.71
C ILE A 213 -43.17 -40.33 -1.03
N THR A 214 -42.58 -40.67 0.12
CA THR A 214 -42.92 -41.89 0.89
C THR A 214 -44.35 -41.87 1.42
N TYR A 215 -44.92 -40.70 1.69
CA TYR A 215 -46.32 -40.55 2.10
C TYR A 215 -47.28 -40.58 0.90
N LEU A 216 -47.01 -39.80 -0.15
CA LEU A 216 -47.91 -39.66 -1.30
C LEU A 216 -48.03 -40.95 -2.11
N ILE A 217 -46.93 -41.69 -2.28
CA ILE A 217 -46.92 -42.91 -3.10
C ILE A 217 -47.92 -43.95 -2.57
N PRO A 218 -47.88 -44.39 -1.29
CA PRO A 218 -48.86 -45.33 -0.75
C PRO A 218 -50.28 -44.76 -0.73
N THR A 219 -50.46 -43.48 -0.40
CA THR A 219 -51.78 -42.85 -0.28
C THR A 219 -52.53 -42.78 -1.61
N TYR A 220 -51.82 -42.54 -2.73
CA TYR A 220 -52.42 -42.40 -4.06
C TYR A 220 -52.12 -43.59 -4.99
N TRP A 221 -51.54 -44.68 -4.45
CA TRP A 221 -51.11 -45.87 -5.19
C TRP A 221 -52.23 -46.47 -6.05
N SER A 222 -53.43 -46.59 -5.48
CA SER A 222 -54.59 -47.21 -6.14
C SER A 222 -55.21 -46.35 -7.23
N GLN A 223 -54.89 -45.06 -7.30
CA GLN A 223 -55.55 -44.10 -8.19
C GLN A 223 -54.74 -43.79 -9.47
N TYR A 224 -53.41 -43.91 -9.45
CA TYR A 224 -52.55 -43.37 -10.52
C TYR A 224 -51.43 -44.32 -11.01
N ASP A 225 -51.42 -45.59 -10.60
CA ASP A 225 -50.48 -46.63 -11.03
C ASP A 225 -48.99 -46.19 -11.02
N PHE A 226 -48.49 -45.88 -9.82
CA PHE A 226 -47.15 -45.30 -9.63
C PHE A 226 -45.99 -46.32 -9.71
N GLY A 227 -46.21 -47.54 -10.19
CA GLY A 227 -45.24 -48.64 -10.16
C GLY A 227 -43.84 -48.28 -10.66
N ILE A 228 -43.77 -47.63 -11.83
CA ILE A 228 -42.50 -47.19 -12.42
C ILE A 228 -41.86 -46.06 -11.60
N LEU A 229 -42.66 -45.11 -11.11
CA LEU A 229 -42.18 -43.98 -10.34
C LEU A 229 -41.53 -44.43 -9.03
N THR A 230 -42.13 -45.41 -8.34
CA THR A 230 -41.57 -46.03 -7.12
C THR A 230 -40.24 -46.72 -7.33
N THR A 231 -40.13 -47.50 -8.41
CA THR A 231 -38.88 -48.19 -8.71
C THR A 231 -37.78 -47.16 -8.97
N ILE A 232 -38.08 -46.12 -9.75
CA ILE A 232 -37.17 -45.03 -10.04
C ILE A 232 -36.75 -44.30 -8.75
N THR A 233 -37.68 -43.87 -7.89
CA THR A 233 -37.32 -43.17 -6.64
C THR A 233 -36.54 -44.05 -5.66
N ASN A 234 -36.88 -45.34 -5.54
CA ASN A 234 -36.17 -46.25 -4.63
C ASN A 234 -34.70 -46.46 -5.02
N TYR A 235 -34.34 -46.38 -6.30
CA TYR A 235 -32.96 -46.50 -6.75
C TYR A 235 -32.25 -45.14 -6.89
N LEU A 236 -32.91 -44.11 -7.43
CA LEU A 236 -32.30 -42.80 -7.63
C LEU A 236 -32.06 -42.06 -6.32
N PHE A 237 -32.97 -42.16 -5.35
CA PHE A 237 -32.85 -41.37 -4.12
C PHE A 237 -31.63 -41.77 -3.26
N PRO A 238 -31.34 -43.07 -3.04
CA PRO A 238 -30.11 -43.48 -2.35
C PRO A 238 -28.85 -43.10 -3.13
N ILE A 239 -28.86 -43.24 -4.47
CA ILE A 239 -27.71 -42.89 -5.32
C ILE A 239 -27.43 -41.38 -5.26
N LEU A 240 -28.47 -40.54 -5.38
CA LEU A 240 -28.35 -39.08 -5.26
C LEU A 240 -27.88 -38.67 -3.86
N THR A 241 -28.41 -39.31 -2.81
CA THR A 241 -27.98 -39.05 -1.44
C THR A 241 -26.52 -39.44 -1.24
N PHE A 242 -26.10 -40.60 -1.76
CA PHE A 242 -24.71 -41.05 -1.71
C PHE A 242 -23.78 -40.12 -2.49
N LEU A 243 -24.15 -39.72 -3.71
CA LEU A 243 -23.39 -38.77 -4.51
C LEU A 243 -23.29 -37.39 -3.83
N LEU A 244 -24.33 -36.94 -3.14
CA LEU A 244 -24.32 -35.69 -2.39
C LEU A 244 -23.42 -35.76 -1.15
N VAL A 245 -23.39 -36.91 -0.46
CA VAL A 245 -22.45 -37.17 0.64
C VAL A 245 -21.01 -37.28 0.11
N LEU A 246 -20.79 -37.98 -1.00
CA LEU A 246 -19.48 -38.08 -1.64
C LEU A 246 -18.98 -36.70 -2.08
N TYR A 247 -19.86 -35.92 -2.70
CA TYR A 247 -19.59 -34.53 -3.07
C TYR A 247 -19.23 -33.70 -1.84
N PHE A 248 -19.92 -33.84 -0.70
CA PHE A 248 -19.56 -33.15 0.55
C PHE A 248 -18.10 -33.44 0.98
N PHE A 249 -17.69 -34.71 0.92
CA PHE A 249 -16.32 -35.10 1.28
C PHE A 249 -15.27 -34.63 0.26
N LEU A 250 -15.60 -34.66 -1.04
CA LEU A 250 -14.69 -34.26 -2.11
C LEU A 250 -14.59 -32.73 -2.26
N PHE A 251 -15.67 -31.98 -2.03
CA PHE A 251 -15.72 -30.51 -2.13
C PHE A 251 -14.93 -29.81 -1.01
N HIS A 252 -14.48 -30.56 0.02
CA HIS A 252 -13.49 -30.07 0.96
C HIS A 252 -12.11 -29.82 0.29
N LYS A 253 -11.83 -30.48 -0.84
CA LYS A 253 -10.53 -30.42 -1.54
C LYS A 253 -10.54 -29.68 -2.87
N ILE A 254 -11.70 -29.41 -3.48
CA ILE A 254 -11.77 -28.84 -4.83
C ILE A 254 -11.99 -27.32 -4.72
N GLU A 255 -10.92 -26.55 -4.92
CA GLU A 255 -10.95 -25.08 -5.05
C GLU A 255 -11.42 -24.67 -6.45
N ASP A 256 -12.71 -24.78 -6.73
CA ASP A 256 -13.23 -24.34 -8.02
C ASP A 256 -13.61 -22.85 -7.98
N LYS A 257 -12.74 -22.00 -8.56
CA LYS A 257 -12.88 -20.54 -8.59
C LYS A 257 -14.08 -20.04 -9.40
N PHE A 258 -14.76 -20.90 -10.16
CA PHE A 258 -15.85 -20.51 -11.06
C PHE A 258 -17.25 -21.01 -10.66
N SER A 259 -17.40 -21.64 -9.49
CA SER A 259 -18.71 -22.13 -9.06
C SER A 259 -19.60 -20.99 -8.50
N ILE A 260 -20.89 -21.01 -8.83
CA ILE A 260 -21.91 -20.08 -8.28
C ILE A 260 -21.91 -20.11 -6.74
N ILE A 261 -21.63 -21.28 -6.17
CA ILE A 261 -21.53 -21.50 -4.73
C ILE A 261 -20.31 -20.78 -4.16
N THR A 262 -19.16 -20.80 -4.86
CA THR A 262 -17.93 -20.09 -4.48
C THR A 262 -18.18 -18.58 -4.41
N ASN A 263 -18.83 -18.00 -5.43
CA ASN A 263 -19.19 -16.57 -5.44
C ASN A 263 -20.13 -16.19 -4.29
N TYR A 264 -21.11 -17.05 -3.98
CA TYR A 264 -22.02 -16.82 -2.84
C TYR A 264 -21.29 -16.89 -1.49
N ILE A 265 -20.41 -17.87 -1.31
CA ILE A 265 -19.57 -18.01 -0.12
C ILE A 265 -18.68 -16.77 0.04
N GLU A 266 -18.04 -16.32 -1.03
CA GLU A 266 -17.16 -15.16 -1.01
C GLU A 266 -17.91 -13.87 -0.65
N LYS A 267 -19.06 -13.62 -1.27
CA LYS A 267 -19.92 -12.47 -0.94
C LYS A 267 -20.36 -12.49 0.53
N ARG A 268 -20.70 -13.67 1.06
CA ARG A 268 -21.12 -13.82 2.46
C ARG A 268 -19.95 -13.68 3.44
N LYS A 269 -18.76 -14.19 3.08
CA LYS A 269 -17.50 -14.00 3.82
C LYS A 269 -17.14 -12.51 3.91
N ARG A 270 -17.20 -11.77 2.80
CA ARG A 270 -17.00 -10.30 2.78
C ARG A 270 -17.98 -9.57 3.69
N LYS A 271 -19.27 -9.92 3.64
CA LYS A 271 -20.30 -9.29 4.50
C LYS A 271 -20.07 -9.55 5.99
N ILE A 272 -19.67 -10.76 6.37
CA ILE A 272 -19.41 -11.12 7.77
C ILE A 272 -18.17 -10.35 8.28
N ASN A 273 -17.08 -10.34 7.52
CA ASN A 273 -15.85 -9.66 7.94
C ASN A 273 -16.01 -8.14 8.02
N LYS A 274 -16.76 -7.53 7.09
CA LYS A 274 -17.10 -6.09 7.15
C LYS A 274 -17.85 -5.72 8.43
N LYS A 275 -18.69 -6.61 8.97
CA LYS A 275 -19.39 -6.40 10.26
C LYS A 275 -18.42 -6.32 11.45
N TYR A 276 -17.27 -6.98 11.35
CA TYR A 276 -16.23 -6.98 12.37
C TYR A 276 -15.13 -5.94 12.09
N GLY A 277 -15.33 -5.03 11.12
CA GLY A 277 -14.34 -4.02 10.75
C GLY A 277 -13.13 -4.55 9.99
N ILE A 278 -13.19 -5.78 9.47
CA ILE A 278 -12.12 -6.39 8.69
C ILE A 278 -12.45 -6.23 7.21
N ASP A 279 -11.70 -5.38 6.51
CA ASP A 279 -11.80 -5.20 5.06
C ASP A 279 -10.93 -6.22 4.32
N LEU A 280 -11.57 -7.18 3.66
CA LEU A 280 -10.85 -8.22 2.91
C LEU A 280 -10.26 -7.71 1.60
N GLU A 281 -10.83 -6.66 0.98
CA GLU A 281 -10.34 -6.15 -0.29
C GLU A 281 -8.98 -5.46 -0.09
N GLN A 282 -8.87 -4.65 0.97
CA GLN A 282 -7.61 -4.04 1.37
C GLN A 282 -6.54 -5.08 1.74
N ILE A 283 -6.93 -6.16 2.44
CA ILE A 283 -5.97 -7.23 2.80
C ILE A 283 -5.46 -7.95 1.54
N GLU A 284 -6.32 -8.20 0.56
CA GLU A 284 -5.93 -8.84 -0.70
C GLU A 284 -5.05 -7.92 -1.57
N GLU A 285 -5.26 -6.61 -1.54
CA GLU A 285 -4.38 -5.63 -2.19
C GLU A 285 -2.99 -5.61 -1.55
N ILE A 286 -2.91 -5.61 -0.21
CA ILE A 286 -1.64 -5.68 0.53
C ILE A 286 -0.89 -6.99 0.24
N GLU A 287 -1.59 -8.11 0.01
CA GLU A 287 -0.96 -9.37 -0.38
C GLU A 287 -0.43 -9.37 -1.81
N LYS A 288 -1.02 -8.60 -2.73
CA LYS A 288 -0.57 -8.49 -4.15
C LYS A 288 0.64 -7.57 -4.33
N LEU A 289 0.89 -6.67 -3.38
CA LEU A 289 2.04 -5.76 -3.38
C LEU A 289 3.33 -6.41 -2.83
N LYS A 290 3.28 -7.68 -2.44
CA LYS A 290 4.44 -8.52 -2.07
C LYS A 290 4.88 -9.41 -3.21
#